data_AF-A0A925RW89-F1
#
_entry.id   AF-A0A925RW89-F1
#
_cell.length_a   1.000
_cell.length_b   1.000
_cell.length_c   1.000
_cell.angle_alpha   90.00
_cell.angle_beta   90.00
_cell.angle_gamma   90.00
#
_symmetry.space_group_name_H-M   'P 1'
#
loop_
_entity.id
_entity.type
_entity.pdbx_description
1 polymer ?
#
loop_
_entity_poly.entity_id
_entity_poly.type
_entity_poly.pdbx_seq_one_letter_code
_entity_poly.pdbx_strand_id
1 'polypeptide(L)'
;MSDHRMSWVQRLATRGAPSGVISDVEAQSRLWIVECLKCGAERSIWEMGGIRYRAVGNQRNLLKCFRCGRRSWHRTRWTGEGDTPPPPKGTTGWIVRLVLVCLAGSLLLTGAIVALVLWLTGVI
;
A
#
# COMPACT_ATOMS: atom_id res chain seq x y z
N MET A 1 13.59 2.46 22.24
CA MET A 1 12.18 2.50 21.79
C MET A 1 11.87 3.95 21.44
N SER A 2 12.14 4.36 20.21
CA SER A 2 12.04 5.76 19.78
C SER A 2 10.57 6.12 19.61
N ASP A 3 10.11 7.09 20.40
CA ASP A 3 8.74 7.56 20.46
C ASP A 3 8.28 8.09 19.09
N HIS A 4 7.39 7.35 18.44
CA HIS A 4 6.91 7.58 17.09
C HIS A 4 5.87 8.72 17.05
N ARG A 5 6.34 9.96 17.09
CA ARG A 5 5.47 11.10 16.74
C ARG A 5 5.23 11.09 15.22
N MET A 6 4.24 10.31 14.77
CA MET A 6 3.75 10.39 13.39
C MET A 6 3.44 11.85 13.06
N SER A 7 3.90 12.31 11.90
CA SER A 7 3.49 13.63 11.40
C SER A 7 1.97 13.68 11.28
N TRP A 8 1.39 14.86 11.40
CA TRP A 8 -0.06 15.01 11.26
C TRP A 8 -0.56 14.43 9.92
N VAL A 9 0.23 14.62 8.85
CA VAL A 9 -0.06 14.06 7.52
C VAL A 9 0.00 12.53 7.54
N GLN A 10 1.00 11.94 8.18
CA GLN A 10 1.11 10.50 8.32
C GLN A 10 -0.07 9.91 9.10
N ARG A 11 -0.49 10.58 10.18
CA ARG A 11 -1.63 10.19 11.00
C ARG A 11 -2.96 10.28 10.24
N LEU A 12 -3.12 11.28 9.38
CA LEU A 12 -4.30 11.39 8.52
C LEU A 12 -4.32 10.28 7.47
N ALA A 13 -3.18 10.01 6.82
CA ALA A 13 -3.07 9.01 5.76
C ALA A 13 -3.25 7.57 6.25
N THR A 14 -2.95 7.28 7.52
CA THR A 14 -3.09 5.94 8.12
C THR A 14 -4.39 5.76 8.90
N ARG A 15 -5.27 6.76 8.92
CA ARG A 15 -6.51 6.73 9.70
C ARG A 15 -7.48 5.67 9.15
N GLY A 16 -7.65 4.58 9.90
CA GLY A 16 -8.54 3.46 9.55
C GLY A 16 -7.85 2.30 8.82
N ALA A 17 -6.54 2.39 8.58
CA ALA A 17 -5.77 1.28 8.03
C ALA A 17 -5.49 0.22 9.12
N PRO A 18 -5.48 -1.08 8.77
CA PRO A 18 -5.07 -2.14 9.69
C PRO A 18 -3.58 -2.00 10.04
N SER A 19 -3.21 -2.39 11.27
CA SER A 19 -1.86 -2.17 11.82
C SER A 19 -0.73 -2.74 10.95
N GLY A 20 -0.93 -3.91 10.33
CA GLY A 20 0.05 -4.52 9.42
C GLY A 20 0.32 -3.68 8.16
N VAL A 21 -0.68 -2.95 7.66
CA VAL A 21 -0.50 -2.04 6.52
C VAL A 21 0.27 -0.81 6.95
N ILE A 22 0.02 -0.29 8.15
CA ILE A 22 0.74 0.87 8.69
C ILE A 22 2.23 0.55 8.86
N SER A 23 2.55 -0.61 9.42
CA SER A 23 3.95 -1.05 9.57
C SER A 23 4.64 -1.24 8.23
N ASP A 24 3.94 -1.77 7.22
CA ASP A 24 4.50 -1.92 5.87
C ASP A 24 4.74 -0.56 5.20
N VAL A 25 3.82 0.40 5.38
CA VAL A 25 3.93 1.76 4.86
C VAL A 25 5.14 2.46 5.46
N GLU A 26 5.32 2.36 6.78
CA GLU A 26 6.47 2.90 7.49
C GLU A 26 7.78 2.26 7.02
N ALA A 27 7.84 0.92 7.00
CA ALA A 27 9.02 0.18 6.61
C ALA A 27 9.47 0.58 5.19
N GLN A 28 8.55 0.63 4.23
CA GLN A 28 8.88 1.07 2.87
C GLN A 28 9.25 2.55 2.80
N SER A 29 8.54 3.43 3.51
CA SER A 29 8.83 4.88 3.47
C SER A 29 10.19 5.23 4.07
N ARG A 30 10.71 4.42 5.00
CA ARG A 30 12.07 4.55 5.56
C ARG A 30 13.16 4.21 4.56
N LEU A 31 12.90 3.27 3.65
CA LEU A 31 13.85 2.85 2.59
C LEU A 31 13.97 3.87 1.45
N TRP A 32 13.10 4.88 1.44
CA TRP A 32 13.25 6.00 0.53
C TRP A 32 14.12 7.08 1.17
N ILE A 33 15.32 7.26 0.63
CA ILE A 33 16.29 8.24 1.08
C ILE A 33 16.25 9.48 0.19
N VAL A 34 16.26 10.64 0.81
CA VAL A 34 16.35 11.94 0.16
C VAL A 34 17.69 12.56 0.46
N GLU A 35 18.45 12.80 -0.59
CA GLU A 35 19.82 13.32 -0.57
C GLU A 35 19.82 14.77 -1.06
N CYS A 36 20.40 15.68 -0.26
CA CYS A 36 20.62 17.05 -0.67
C CYS A 36 21.84 17.16 -1.59
N LEU A 37 21.63 17.54 -2.86
CA LEU A 37 22.71 17.64 -3.85
C LEU A 37 23.72 18.77 -3.58
N LYS A 38 23.47 19.62 -2.58
CA LYS A 38 24.37 20.73 -2.21
C LYS A 38 25.31 20.40 -1.05
N CYS A 39 24.85 19.62 -0.08
CA CYS A 39 25.62 19.33 1.14
C CYS A 39 25.75 17.84 1.45
N GLY A 40 25.22 16.96 0.60
CA GLY A 40 25.28 15.51 0.77
C GLY A 40 24.47 14.98 1.96
N ALA A 41 23.63 15.83 2.59
CA ALA A 41 22.83 15.38 3.71
C ALA A 41 21.73 14.43 3.24
N GLU A 42 21.71 13.23 3.82
CA GLU A 42 20.71 12.20 3.56
C GLU A 42 19.73 12.10 4.73
N ARG A 43 18.46 11.82 4.42
CA ARG A 43 17.41 11.54 5.40
C ARG A 43 16.32 10.68 4.77
N SER A 44 15.68 9.82 5.56
CA SER A 44 14.53 9.05 5.08
C SER A 44 13.30 9.95 4.86
N ILE A 45 12.43 9.58 3.91
CA ILE A 45 11.17 10.29 3.67
C ILE A 45 10.27 10.25 4.91
N TRP A 46 10.26 9.11 5.61
CA TRP A 46 9.47 8.93 6.82
C TRP A 46 9.85 9.93 7.92
N GLU A 47 11.14 10.16 8.15
CA GLU A 47 11.64 11.14 9.13
C GLU A 47 11.32 12.60 8.76
N MET A 48 11.15 12.89 7.47
CA MET A 48 10.68 14.19 7.01
C MET A 48 9.16 14.37 7.17
N GLY A 49 8.46 13.36 7.69
CA GLY A 49 7.01 13.36 7.85
C GLY A 49 6.25 13.04 6.55
N GLY A 50 6.95 12.61 5.51
CA GLY A 50 6.37 12.19 4.24
C GLY A 50 6.00 10.70 4.24
N ILE A 51 5.23 10.30 3.23
CA ILE A 51 4.91 8.91 2.95
C ILE A 51 5.27 8.61 1.51
N ARG A 52 5.98 7.51 1.29
CA ARG A 52 6.28 7.00 -0.05
C ARG A 52 6.16 5.48 -0.03
N TYR A 53 4.94 5.03 -0.30
CA TYR A 53 4.56 3.62 -0.28
C TYR A 53 4.35 3.11 -1.70
N ARG A 54 4.98 2.00 -2.07
CA ARG A 54 4.88 1.38 -3.41
C ARG A 54 5.13 2.32 -4.59
N ALA A 55 5.85 3.42 -4.37
CA ALA A 55 6.19 4.35 -5.42
C ALA A 55 7.29 3.75 -6.32
N VAL A 56 7.39 4.21 -7.56
CA VAL A 56 8.49 3.82 -8.46
C VAL A 56 9.19 5.07 -8.96
N GLY A 57 10.49 4.96 -9.21
CA GLY A 57 11.28 5.99 -9.84
C GLY A 57 11.91 6.99 -8.87
N ASN A 58 13.02 7.54 -9.35
CA ASN A 58 13.78 8.59 -8.68
C ASN A 58 13.22 9.94 -9.08
N GLN A 59 12.95 10.80 -8.10
CA GLN A 59 12.48 12.16 -8.35
C GLN A 59 13.43 13.20 -7.74
N ARG A 60 13.46 14.37 -8.36
CA ARG A 60 14.22 15.52 -7.88
C ARG A 60 13.26 16.61 -7.47
N ASN A 61 13.26 16.94 -6.19
CA ASN A 61 12.36 17.94 -5.63
C ASN A 61 13.17 19.12 -5.08
N LEU A 62 12.68 20.33 -5.28
CA LEU A 62 13.29 21.53 -4.71
C LEU A 62 12.72 21.74 -3.29
N LEU A 63 13.54 21.49 -2.28
CA LEU A 63 13.16 21.61 -0.88
C LEU A 63 14.24 22.30 -0.05
N LYS A 64 13.84 22.81 1.11
CA LYS A 64 14.76 23.41 2.08
C LYS A 64 15.48 22.26 2.80
N CYS A 65 16.81 22.24 2.72
CA CYS A 65 17.60 21.22 3.39
C CYS A 65 17.54 21.42 4.90
N PHE A 66 17.31 20.33 5.65
CA PHE A 66 17.28 20.34 7.11
C PHE A 66 18.64 20.64 7.75
N ARG A 67 19.76 20.34 7.06
CA ARG A 67 21.11 20.51 7.56
C ARG A 67 21.71 21.86 7.19
N CYS A 68 21.72 22.20 5.89
CA CYS A 68 22.34 23.44 5.42
C CYS A 68 21.39 24.65 5.37
N GLY A 69 20.08 24.44 5.58
CA GLY A 69 19.07 25.50 5.61
C GLY A 69 18.76 26.16 4.26
N ARG A 70 19.52 25.86 3.19
CA ARG A 70 19.33 26.44 1.85
C ARG A 70 18.29 25.62 1.07
N ARG A 71 17.59 26.28 0.14
CA ARG A 71 16.78 25.60 -0.89
C ARG A 71 17.71 25.03 -1.95
N SER A 72 17.60 23.74 -2.21
CA SER A 72 18.37 23.05 -3.24
C SER A 72 17.60 21.86 -3.79
N TRP A 73 18.07 21.35 -4.92
CA TRP A 73 17.57 20.10 -5.46
C TRP A 73 17.95 18.95 -4.54
N HIS A 74 16.98 18.12 -4.23
CA HIS A 74 17.18 16.89 -3.49
C HIS A 74 16.82 15.70 -4.38
N ARG A 75 17.70 14.69 -4.39
CA ARG A 75 17.49 13.44 -5.13
C ARG A 75 16.88 12.42 -4.20
N THR A 76 15.78 11.83 -4.63
CA THR A 76 15.16 10.70 -3.94
C THR A 76 15.67 9.41 -4.56
N ARG A 77 16.09 8.45 -3.72
CA ARG A 77 16.63 7.14 -4.12
C ARG A 77 16.06 6.05 -3.22
N TRP A 78 15.75 4.92 -3.81
CA TRP A 78 15.37 3.70 -3.10
C TRP A 78 16.63 2.97 -2.61
N THR A 79 16.60 2.48 -1.37
CA THR A 79 17.69 1.69 -0.77
C THR A 79 17.22 0.36 -0.21
N GLY A 80 16.02 -0.09 -0.58
CA GLY A 80 15.53 -1.41 -0.22
C GLY A 80 16.06 -2.51 -1.13
N GLU A 81 15.81 -3.76 -0.76
CA GLU A 81 16.14 -4.93 -1.57
C GLU A 81 15.38 -4.89 -2.91
N GLY A 82 16.10 -4.97 -4.03
CA GLY A 82 15.55 -4.92 -5.40
C GLY A 82 15.46 -3.52 -6.03
N ASP A 83 15.30 -3.48 -7.35
CA ASP A 83 15.28 -2.24 -8.15
C ASP A 83 14.03 -1.37 -7.90
N THR A 84 12.97 -1.95 -7.33
CA THR A 84 11.71 -1.26 -7.01
C THR A 84 11.07 -1.83 -5.74
N PRO A 85 10.21 -1.08 -5.03
CA PRO A 85 9.54 -1.59 -3.84
C PRO A 85 8.69 -2.83 -4.17
N PRO A 86 8.64 -3.82 -3.26
CA PRO A 86 7.89 -5.04 -3.50
C PRO A 86 6.39 -4.74 -3.72
N PRO A 87 5.73 -5.46 -4.65
CA PRO A 87 4.30 -5.29 -4.89
C PRO A 87 3.49 -5.67 -3.64
N PRO A 88 2.24 -5.18 -3.51
CA PRO A 88 1.33 -5.63 -2.46
C PRO A 88 1.32 -7.15 -2.31
N LYS A 89 1.43 -7.66 -1.08
CA LYS A 89 0.93 -8.99 -0.77
C LYS A 89 -0.59 -8.93 -0.85
N GLY A 90 -1.14 -9.25 -2.02
CA GLY A 90 -2.57 -9.16 -2.31
C GLY A 90 -3.37 -10.15 -1.48
N THR A 91 -3.90 -9.72 -0.32
CA THR A 91 -4.90 -10.45 0.46
C THR A 91 -6.29 -10.42 -0.19
N THR A 92 -6.48 -9.68 -1.29
CA THR A 92 -7.76 -9.56 -2.00
C THR A 92 -8.21 -10.85 -2.71
N GLY A 93 -7.29 -11.75 -3.05
CA GLY A 93 -7.60 -12.91 -3.88
C GLY A 93 -8.55 -13.94 -3.25
N TRP A 94 -8.47 -14.14 -1.92
CA TRP A 94 -9.30 -15.15 -1.27
C TRP A 94 -10.75 -14.69 -1.11
N ILE A 95 -11.00 -13.40 -0.84
CA ILE A 95 -12.36 -12.83 -0.71
C ILE A 95 -13.09 -12.95 -2.04
N VAL A 96 -12.45 -12.58 -3.15
CA VAL A 96 -13.04 -12.67 -4.50
C VAL A 96 -13.35 -14.13 -4.85
N ARG A 97 -12.43 -15.07 -4.53
CA ARG A 97 -12.67 -16.51 -4.72
C ARG A 97 -13.85 -17.01 -3.89
N LEU A 98 -13.98 -16.57 -2.64
CA LEU A 98 -15.07 -16.99 -1.75
C LEU A 98 -16.42 -16.47 -2.25
N VAL A 99 -16.49 -15.21 -2.67
CA VAL A 99 -17.70 -14.62 -3.28
C VAL A 99 -18.11 -15.37 -4.56
N LEU A 100 -17.15 -15.68 -5.44
CA LEU A 100 -17.43 -16.44 -6.66
C LEU A 100 -17.96 -17.85 -6.35
N VAL A 101 -17.39 -18.53 -5.36
CA VAL A 101 -17.85 -19.86 -4.92
C VAL A 101 -19.27 -19.79 -4.35
N CYS A 102 -19.59 -18.78 -3.52
CA CYS A 102 -20.93 -18.60 -2.98
C CYS A 102 -21.96 -18.30 -4.07
N LEU A 103 -21.62 -17.44 -5.04
CA LEU A 103 -22.50 -17.12 -6.17
C LEU A 103 -22.75 -18.34 -7.06
N ALA A 104 -21.70 -19.09 -7.40
CA ALA A 104 -21.82 -20.31 -8.19
C ALA A 104 -22.65 -21.38 -7.46
N GLY A 105 -22.41 -21.57 -6.16
CA GLY A 105 -23.21 -22.48 -5.33
C GLY A 105 -24.69 -22.09 -5.28
N SER A 106 -24.98 -20.79 -5.15
CA SER A 106 -26.35 -20.28 -5.15
C SER A 106 -27.05 -20.53 -6.50
N LEU A 107 -26.37 -20.29 -7.62
CA LEU A 107 -26.89 -20.55 -8.96
C LEU A 107 -27.20 -22.04 -9.19
N LEU A 108 -26.29 -22.92 -8.79
CA LEU A 108 -26.50 -24.37 -8.88
C LEU A 108 -27.67 -24.84 -8.02
N LEU A 109 -27.79 -24.31 -6.80
CA LEU A 109 -28.91 -24.62 -5.92
C LEU A 109 -30.25 -24.18 -6.53
N THR A 110 -30.31 -22.96 -7.08
CA THR A 110 -31.52 -22.47 -7.76
C THR A 110 -31.86 -23.32 -8.98
N GLY A 111 -30.87 -23.71 -9.79
CA GLY A 111 -31.09 -24.60 -10.94
C GLY A 111 -31.62 -25.98 -10.54
N ALA A 112 -31.08 -26.56 -9.47
CA ALA A 112 -31.54 -27.85 -8.94
C ALA A 112 -32.99 -27.77 -8.41
N ILE A 113 -33.35 -26.68 -7.72
CA ILE A 113 -34.72 -26.46 -7.23
C ILE A 113 -35.69 -26.33 -8.41
N VAL A 114 -35.33 -25.55 -9.44
CA VAL A 114 -36.17 -25.42 -10.64
C VAL A 114 -36.35 -26.77 -11.36
N ALA A 115 -35.27 -27.53 -11.53
CA ALA A 115 -35.34 -28.86 -12.15
C ALA A 115 -36.23 -29.83 -11.34
N LEU A 116 -36.11 -29.82 -10.01
CA LEU A 116 -36.96 -30.62 -9.12
C LEU A 116 -38.45 -30.25 -9.26
N VAL A 117 -38.77 -28.95 -9.30
CA VAL A 117 -40.15 -28.47 -9.46
C VAL A 117 -40.72 -28.88 -10.82
N LEU A 118 -39.93 -28.76 -11.90
CA LEU A 118 -40.35 -29.18 -13.24
C LEU A 118 -40.62 -30.70 -13.31
N TRP A 119 -39.79 -31.50 -12.64
CA TRP A 119 -39.98 -32.95 -12.52
C TRP A 119 -41.23 -33.30 -11.71
N LEU A 120 -41.44 -32.66 -10.55
CA LEU A 120 -42.63 -32.89 -9.70
C LEU A 120 -43.95 -32.48 -10.36
N THR A 121 -43.92 -31.49 -11.26
CA THR A 121 -45.10 -31.02 -11.99
C THR A 121 -45.37 -31.80 -13.28
N GLY A 122 -44.50 -32.75 -13.64
CA GLY A 122 -44.65 -33.58 -14.85
C GLY A 122 -44.50 -32.81 -16.16
N VAL A 123 -43.87 -31.63 -16.11
CA VAL A 123 -43.53 -30.83 -17.30
C VAL A 123 -42.35 -31.45 -18.05
N ILE A 124 -41.48 -32.14 -17.32
CA ILE A 124 -40.34 -32.97 -17.79
C ILE A 124 -40.50 -34.34 -17.15
#